data_AF-A0A2C5ZYL6-F1
#
_entry.id   AF-A0A2C5ZYL6-F1
#
_cell.length_a   1.000
_cell.length_b   1.000
_cell.length_c   1.000
_cell.angle_alpha   90.00
_cell.angle_beta   90.00
_cell.angle_gamma   90.00
#
_symmetry.space_group_name_H-M   'P 1'
#
loop_
_entity.id
_entity.type
_entity.pdbx_description
1 polymer ?
#
loop_
_entity_poly.entity_id
_entity_poly.type
_entity_poly.pdbx_seq_one_letter_code
_entity_poly.pdbx_strand_id
1 'polypeptide(L)'
;MLDDARPPDNWTWGVGDDSKPPDTESTDAGPPTNVPPPSVILSTFPELFGSGNLLFKPIASQNASVKQKVLSDPKAAQYLQGYILLGSTAARVIAGRKHRWHRDKILAKSMSLSAAGSKGMKLAGVDKTQAAREDRETADVVAAWREHVGPLRSAVAAANTACGANMKVPELSDKMQAQAAKMVPTARAACLLCGLKREERIAKVDFDVEDSFGEWWVEHWGHRACKNFWLEHEQRLRQR
;
A
#
# COMPACT_ATOMS: atom_id res chain seq x y z
N MET A 1 -60.26 13.07 -25.21
CA MET A 1 -59.53 13.46 -26.44
C MET A 1 -59.07 14.89 -26.25
N LEU A 2 -57.86 15.06 -25.74
CA LEU A 2 -57.14 16.33 -25.75
C LEU A 2 -55.68 15.94 -26.03
N ASP A 3 -55.24 16.31 -27.22
CA ASP A 3 -53.88 16.17 -27.75
C ASP A 3 -52.87 16.87 -26.85
N ASP A 4 -51.85 16.14 -26.41
CA ASP A 4 -50.73 16.69 -25.65
C ASP A 4 -49.55 16.94 -26.60
N ALA A 5 -49.18 18.20 -26.68
CA ALA A 5 -48.23 18.74 -27.63
C ALA A 5 -46.78 18.44 -27.20
N ARG A 6 -45.97 17.96 -28.14
CA ARG A 6 -44.51 17.91 -28.00
C ARG A 6 -43.91 19.18 -28.62
N PRO A 7 -43.02 19.91 -27.91
CA PRO A 7 -42.00 20.72 -28.57
C PRO A 7 -40.58 20.21 -28.28
N PRO A 8 -39.59 20.58 -29.12
CA PRO A 8 -38.30 19.90 -29.26
C PRO A 8 -37.16 20.55 -28.45
N ASP A 9 -36.07 19.79 -28.37
CA ASP A 9 -34.77 20.08 -27.77
C ASP A 9 -34.27 21.51 -28.00
N ASN A 10 -33.90 22.18 -26.91
CA ASN A 10 -33.07 23.38 -26.97
C ASN A 10 -32.30 23.58 -25.66
N TRP A 11 -31.11 22.98 -25.54
CA TRP A 11 -30.09 23.52 -24.63
C TRP A 11 -28.78 23.76 -25.38
N THR A 12 -28.67 25.02 -25.78
CA THR A 12 -27.51 25.74 -26.27
C THR A 12 -26.34 25.72 -25.29
N TRP A 13 -25.16 25.36 -25.77
CA TRP A 13 -23.87 25.50 -25.10
C TRP A 13 -23.49 26.97 -24.93
N GLY A 14 -23.59 27.50 -23.70
CA GLY A 14 -23.02 28.79 -23.31
C GLY A 14 -21.64 28.59 -22.68
N VAL A 15 -20.61 29.11 -23.34
CA VAL A 15 -19.21 29.12 -22.91
C VAL A 15 -18.98 30.28 -21.94
N GLY A 16 -18.25 30.00 -20.84
CA GLY A 16 -17.38 30.98 -20.19
C GLY A 16 -17.74 31.39 -18.77
N ASP A 17 -17.25 30.64 -17.78
CA ASP A 17 -16.69 31.27 -16.59
C ASP A 17 -15.44 30.48 -16.14
N ASP A 18 -14.32 31.20 -16.10
CA ASP A 18 -13.00 30.75 -15.69
C ASP A 18 -12.98 30.52 -14.18
N SER A 19 -13.26 29.30 -13.74
CA SER A 19 -12.82 28.84 -12.43
C SER A 19 -12.64 27.33 -12.46
N LYS A 20 -11.43 26.92 -12.86
CA LYS A 20 -10.93 25.56 -12.77
C LYS A 20 -11.12 25.04 -11.32
N PRO A 21 -12.03 24.08 -11.06
CA PRO A 21 -11.99 23.37 -9.79
C PRO A 21 -10.67 22.60 -9.73
N PRO A 22 -10.07 22.42 -8.54
CA PRO A 22 -8.82 21.67 -8.44
C PRO A 22 -9.04 20.29 -9.05
N ASP A 23 -8.28 20.00 -10.10
CA ASP A 23 -8.19 18.68 -10.71
C ASP A 23 -7.88 17.69 -9.61
N THR A 24 -8.92 17.09 -9.06
CA THR A 24 -8.81 15.82 -8.38
C THR A 24 -8.74 14.83 -9.53
N GLU A 25 -7.63 14.85 -10.26
CA GLU A 25 -7.26 13.80 -11.19
C GLU A 25 -7.20 12.53 -10.34
N SER A 26 -8.32 11.80 -10.33
CA SER A 26 -8.29 10.37 -10.15
C SER A 26 -7.43 9.84 -11.28
N THR A 27 -6.11 9.81 -11.07
CA THR A 27 -5.18 9.08 -11.92
C THR A 27 -5.59 7.62 -11.80
N ASP A 28 -6.54 7.21 -12.65
CA ASP A 28 -6.77 5.82 -12.97
C ASP A 28 -5.64 5.36 -13.87
N ALA A 29 -4.42 5.43 -13.33
CA ALA A 29 -3.27 4.80 -13.93
C ALA A 29 -3.58 3.30 -13.92
N GLY A 30 -3.74 2.73 -15.11
CA GLY A 30 -3.98 1.31 -15.30
C GLY A 30 -2.88 0.45 -14.66
N PRO A 31 -3.14 -0.85 -14.43
CA PRO A 31 -2.24 -1.77 -13.74
C PRO A 31 -0.81 -1.70 -14.29
N PRO A 32 0.23 -1.70 -13.43
CA PRO A 32 1.60 -1.55 -13.88
C PRO A 32 2.00 -2.80 -14.64
N THR A 33 2.58 -2.62 -15.83
CA THR A 33 3.02 -3.71 -16.70
C THR A 33 4.26 -4.43 -16.18
N ASN A 34 5.02 -3.81 -15.27
CA ASN A 34 6.23 -4.39 -14.69
C ASN A 34 6.45 -3.91 -13.25
N VAL A 35 6.05 -4.73 -12.28
CA VAL A 35 6.29 -4.50 -10.85
C VAL A 35 7.59 -5.24 -10.47
N PRO A 36 8.60 -4.56 -9.90
CA PRO A 36 9.92 -5.16 -9.63
C PRO A 36 9.82 -6.29 -8.58
N PRO A 37 10.82 -7.19 -8.46
CA PRO A 37 10.79 -8.30 -7.52
C PRO A 37 10.59 -7.87 -6.05
N PRO A 38 10.07 -8.75 -5.17
CA PRO A 38 9.80 -8.39 -3.77
C PRO A 38 11.00 -7.80 -3.03
N SER A 39 12.21 -8.28 -3.30
CA SER A 39 13.45 -7.74 -2.71
C SER A 39 13.65 -6.24 -2.99
N VAL A 40 13.35 -5.79 -4.22
CA VAL A 40 13.49 -4.37 -4.61
C VAL A 40 12.45 -3.52 -3.88
N ILE A 41 11.21 -4.01 -3.80
CA ILE A 41 10.14 -3.33 -3.06
C ILE A 41 10.52 -3.22 -1.58
N LEU A 42 10.97 -4.33 -0.96
CA LEU A 42 11.36 -4.38 0.44
C LEU A 42 12.49 -3.39 0.77
N SER A 43 13.49 -3.27 -0.10
CA SER A 43 14.64 -2.36 0.11
C SER A 43 14.28 -0.86 0.20
N THR A 44 13.06 -0.47 -0.20
CA THR A 44 12.63 0.93 -0.12
C THR A 44 12.03 1.33 1.22
N PHE A 45 11.47 0.39 1.98
CA PHE A 45 10.78 0.72 3.22
C PHE A 45 11.68 1.30 4.31
N PRO A 46 12.94 0.87 4.52
CA PRO A 46 13.79 1.47 5.56
C PRO A 46 13.97 2.98 5.38
N GLU A 47 14.23 3.42 4.15
CA GLU A 47 14.33 4.85 3.80
C GLU A 47 13.01 5.58 4.02
N LEU A 48 11.89 4.98 3.60
CA LEU A 48 10.56 5.55 3.76
C LEU A 48 10.15 5.67 5.23
N PHE A 49 10.47 4.69 6.07
CA PHE A 49 10.23 4.79 7.52
C PHE A 49 11.01 5.93 8.14
N GLY A 50 12.20 6.23 7.62
CA GLY A 50 12.99 7.40 8.01
C GLY A 50 12.24 8.74 7.92
N SER A 51 11.24 8.86 7.04
CA SER A 51 10.36 10.05 6.96
C SER A 51 9.65 10.35 8.28
N GLY A 52 9.35 9.34 9.09
CA GLY A 52 8.73 9.45 10.43
C GLY A 52 9.47 10.44 11.34
N ASN A 53 10.77 10.58 11.16
CA ASN A 53 11.60 11.51 11.93
C ASN A 53 11.21 12.98 11.74
N LEU A 54 10.57 13.33 10.62
CA LEU A 54 10.07 14.69 10.37
C LEU A 54 9.01 15.11 11.40
N LEU A 55 8.26 14.15 11.96
CA LEU A 55 7.27 14.40 13.00
C LEU A 55 7.80 14.02 14.39
N PHE A 56 8.41 12.83 14.53
CA PHE A 56 8.70 12.26 15.85
C PHE A 56 9.86 12.97 16.56
N LYS A 57 10.92 13.37 15.85
CA LYS A 57 12.07 14.04 16.48
C LYS A 57 11.70 15.44 17.00
N PRO A 58 11.04 16.33 16.23
CA PRO A 58 10.66 17.64 16.72
C PRO A 58 9.71 17.59 17.91
N ILE A 59 8.77 16.65 17.93
CA ILE A 59 7.79 16.50 19.01
C ILE A 59 8.42 15.87 20.26
N ALA A 60 9.42 15.01 20.13
CA ALA A 60 10.05 14.34 21.27
C ALA A 60 10.58 15.33 22.33
N SER A 61 11.17 16.44 21.90
CA SER A 61 11.77 17.47 22.77
C SER A 61 10.77 18.48 23.35
N GLN A 62 9.51 18.46 22.93
CA GLN A 62 8.50 19.43 23.38
C GLN A 62 7.88 19.02 24.72
N ASN A 63 7.24 19.97 25.41
CA ASN A 63 6.42 19.67 26.58
C ASN A 63 5.06 19.06 26.19
N ALA A 64 4.37 18.42 27.14
CA ALA A 64 3.13 17.68 26.89
C ALA A 64 2.03 18.52 26.22
N SER A 65 1.88 19.80 26.60
CA SER A 65 0.86 20.70 26.04
C SER A 65 1.10 20.97 24.55
N VAL A 66 2.36 21.24 24.17
CA VAL A 66 2.73 21.44 22.76
C VAL A 66 2.55 20.14 21.96
N LYS A 67 2.96 18.98 22.51
CA LYS A 67 2.74 17.68 21.84
C LYS A 67 1.26 17.46 21.57
N GLN A 68 0.40 17.70 22.56
CA GLN A 68 -1.04 17.54 22.42
C GLN A 68 -1.60 18.48 21.36
N LYS A 69 -1.22 19.76 21.36
CA LYS A 69 -1.67 20.73 20.36
C LYS A 69 -1.31 20.31 18.93
N VAL A 70 -0.07 19.86 18.71
CA VAL A 70 0.38 19.38 17.39
C VAL A 70 -0.34 18.11 16.98
N LEU A 71 -0.50 17.15 17.88
CA LEU A 71 -1.13 15.85 17.57
C LEU A 71 -2.66 15.91 17.48
N SER A 72 -3.26 17.02 17.93
CA SER A 72 -4.69 17.32 17.71
C SER A 72 -4.95 17.96 16.35
N ASP A 73 -3.90 18.35 15.62
CA ASP A 73 -4.04 18.94 14.28
C ASP A 73 -4.49 17.86 13.28
N PRO A 74 -5.55 18.10 12.47
CA PRO A 74 -6.01 17.15 11.47
C PRO A 74 -4.92 16.69 10.48
N LYS A 75 -3.97 17.56 10.12
CA LYS A 75 -2.84 17.21 9.24
C LYS A 75 -1.88 16.25 9.92
N ALA A 76 -1.67 16.37 11.24
CA ALA A 76 -0.87 15.42 11.99
C ALA A 76 -1.55 14.04 12.03
N ALA A 77 -2.88 14.01 12.24
CA ALA A 77 -3.64 12.76 12.18
C ALA A 77 -3.56 12.10 10.78
N GLN A 78 -3.72 12.88 9.70
CA GLN A 78 -3.55 12.39 8.32
C GLN A 78 -2.14 11.83 8.07
N TYR A 79 -1.10 12.53 8.55
CA TYR A 79 0.27 12.04 8.45
C TYR A 79 0.46 10.70 9.18
N LEU A 80 -0.05 10.59 10.42
CA LEU A 80 0.02 9.34 11.19
C LEU A 80 -0.72 8.20 10.49
N GLN A 81 -1.88 8.48 9.89
CA GLN A 81 -2.65 7.50 9.13
C GLN A 81 -1.87 7.02 7.89
N GLY A 82 -1.25 7.94 7.14
CA GLY A 82 -0.36 7.61 6.03
C GLY A 82 0.83 6.75 6.47
N TYR A 83 1.46 7.10 7.59
CA TYR A 83 2.61 6.36 8.13
C TYR A 83 2.22 4.95 8.62
N ILE A 84 1.01 4.80 9.18
CA ILE A 84 0.42 3.48 9.51
C ILE A 84 0.18 2.67 8.23
N LEU A 85 -0.40 3.27 7.19
CA LEU A 85 -0.65 2.61 5.91
C LEU A 85 0.65 2.15 5.24
N LEU A 86 1.73 2.91 5.38
CA LEU A 86 3.07 2.52 4.92
C LEU A 86 3.55 1.25 5.66
N GLY A 87 3.44 1.22 7.00
CA GLY A 87 3.76 0.05 7.81
C GLY A 87 2.91 -1.17 7.45
N SER A 88 1.60 -0.99 7.29
CA SER A 88 0.69 -2.08 6.88
C SER A 88 0.99 -2.59 5.47
N THR A 89 1.40 -1.72 4.56
CA THR A 89 1.82 -2.11 3.20
C THR A 89 3.11 -2.94 3.24
N ALA A 90 4.10 -2.54 4.04
CA ALA A 90 5.31 -3.31 4.26
C ALA A 90 5.01 -4.72 4.80
N ALA A 91 4.16 -4.81 5.82
CA ALA A 91 3.72 -6.08 6.39
C ALA A 91 3.07 -7.01 5.35
N ARG A 92 2.21 -6.46 4.47
CA ARG A 92 1.60 -7.23 3.37
C ARG A 92 2.60 -7.71 2.35
N VAL A 93 3.58 -6.87 1.97
CA VAL A 93 4.68 -7.28 1.07
C VAL A 93 5.49 -8.40 1.72
N ILE A 94 5.83 -8.30 3.00
CA ILE A 94 6.55 -9.35 3.74
C ILE A 94 5.76 -10.66 3.72
N ALA A 95 4.46 -10.63 4.05
CA ALA A 95 3.63 -11.84 4.09
C ALA A 95 3.47 -12.48 2.70
N GLY A 96 3.24 -11.66 1.68
CA GLY A 96 2.95 -12.12 0.33
C GLY A 96 4.16 -12.42 -0.55
N ARG A 97 5.39 -12.07 -0.12
CA ARG A 97 6.63 -12.21 -0.92
C ARG A 97 6.80 -13.59 -1.57
N LYS A 98 6.51 -14.66 -0.83
CA LYS A 98 6.64 -16.04 -1.32
C LYS A 98 5.59 -16.38 -2.37
N HIS A 99 4.35 -15.93 -2.18
CA HIS A 99 3.27 -16.10 -3.16
C HIS A 99 3.59 -15.34 -4.45
N ARG A 100 4.09 -14.12 -4.31
CA ARG A 100 4.52 -13.28 -5.44
C ARG A 100 5.68 -13.91 -6.20
N TRP A 101 6.73 -14.34 -5.51
CA TRP A 101 7.86 -15.05 -6.12
C TRP A 101 7.42 -16.31 -6.88
N HIS A 102 6.51 -17.10 -6.30
CA HIS A 102 5.99 -18.30 -6.96
C HIS A 102 5.26 -17.96 -8.27
N ARG A 103 4.42 -16.91 -8.26
CA ARG A 103 3.74 -16.40 -9.45
C ARG A 103 4.75 -15.93 -10.51
N ASP A 104 5.71 -15.11 -10.12
CA ASP A 104 6.71 -14.54 -11.02
C ASP A 104 7.57 -15.65 -11.65
N LYS A 105 7.88 -16.72 -10.90
CA LYS A 105 8.57 -17.91 -11.41
C LYS A 105 7.77 -18.68 -12.47
N ILE A 106 6.46 -18.85 -12.28
CA ILE A 106 5.59 -19.50 -13.27
C ILE A 106 5.56 -18.67 -14.55
N LEU A 107 5.40 -17.35 -14.42
CA LEU A 107 5.41 -16.42 -15.55
C LEU A 107 6.74 -16.48 -16.31
N ALA A 108 7.88 -16.40 -15.62
CA ALA A 108 9.20 -16.48 -16.25
C ALA A 108 9.43 -17.83 -16.98
N LYS A 109 8.98 -18.95 -16.42
CA LYS A 109 9.04 -20.27 -17.08
C LYS A 109 8.19 -20.31 -18.35
N SER A 110 6.99 -19.75 -18.33
CA SER A 110 6.10 -19.72 -19.50
C SER A 110 6.71 -18.93 -20.68
N MET A 111 7.43 -17.84 -20.38
CA MET A 111 8.15 -17.06 -21.40
C MET A 111 9.41 -17.79 -21.90
N SER A 112 10.16 -18.45 -21.02
CA SER A 112 11.37 -19.21 -21.37
C SER A 112 11.09 -20.41 -22.28
N LEU A 113 9.91 -21.04 -22.19
CA LEU A 113 9.51 -22.16 -23.06
C LEU A 113 9.38 -21.75 -24.54
N SER A 114 9.32 -20.45 -24.85
CA SER A 114 9.31 -19.94 -26.23
C SER A 114 10.71 -19.64 -26.77
N ALA A 115 11.76 -19.71 -25.94
CA ALA A 115 13.15 -19.47 -26.32
C ALA A 115 13.97 -20.77 -26.20
N ALA A 116 13.79 -21.67 -27.18
CA ALA A 116 14.62 -22.87 -27.30
C ALA A 116 16.08 -22.47 -27.59
N GLY A 117 17.00 -22.70 -26.63
CA GLY A 117 18.44 -22.66 -26.91
C GLY A 117 19.41 -22.37 -25.77
N SER A 118 18.99 -21.85 -24.61
CA SER A 118 19.98 -21.46 -23.59
C SER A 118 20.36 -22.59 -22.62
N LYS A 119 21.61 -23.02 -22.72
CA LYS A 119 22.32 -24.01 -21.89
C LYS A 119 22.20 -23.71 -20.38
N GLY A 120 21.29 -24.43 -19.71
CA GLY A 120 21.27 -24.82 -18.29
C GLY A 120 21.94 -23.91 -17.24
N MET A 121 21.33 -22.77 -16.90
CA MET A 121 21.56 -22.16 -15.59
C MET A 121 20.81 -22.97 -14.52
N LYS A 122 21.47 -23.39 -13.42
CA LYS A 122 20.82 -24.11 -12.31
C LYS A 122 19.84 -23.19 -11.59
N LEU A 123 18.57 -23.19 -12.04
CA LEU A 123 17.48 -22.37 -11.50
C LEU A 123 17.36 -22.48 -9.97
N ALA A 124 17.64 -23.66 -9.41
CA ALA A 124 17.61 -23.90 -7.96
C ALA A 124 18.63 -23.05 -7.17
N GLY A 125 19.79 -22.71 -7.76
CA GLY A 125 20.78 -21.85 -7.11
C GLY A 125 20.33 -20.39 -7.05
N VAL A 126 19.75 -19.90 -8.16
CA VAL A 126 19.20 -18.55 -8.28
C VAL A 126 17.98 -18.37 -7.35
N ASP A 127 17.14 -19.40 -7.22
CA ASP A 127 16.02 -19.40 -6.28
C ASP A 127 16.50 -19.20 -4.83
N LYS A 128 17.58 -19.89 -4.44
CA LYS A 128 18.11 -19.82 -3.08
C LYS A 128 18.73 -18.47 -2.76
N THR A 129 19.47 -17.88 -3.71
CA THR A 129 20.08 -16.55 -3.51
C THR A 129 19.01 -15.46 -3.44
N GLN A 130 17.96 -15.53 -4.26
CA GLN A 130 16.86 -14.59 -4.21
C GLN A 130 16.06 -14.71 -2.91
N ALA A 131 15.72 -15.93 -2.47
CA ALA A 131 15.04 -16.14 -1.19
C ALA A 131 15.87 -15.62 -0.01
N ALA A 132 17.18 -15.88 0.00
CA ALA A 132 18.07 -15.36 1.03
C ALA A 132 18.15 -13.83 1.00
N ARG A 133 18.15 -13.21 -0.19
CA ARG A 133 18.08 -11.75 -0.33
C ARG A 133 16.77 -11.22 0.25
N GLU A 134 15.63 -11.78 -0.12
CA GLU A 134 14.32 -11.36 0.40
C GLU A 134 14.20 -11.50 1.92
N ASP A 135 14.76 -12.55 2.50
CA ASP A 135 14.79 -12.74 3.96
C ASP A 135 15.67 -11.69 4.64
N ARG A 136 16.80 -11.30 4.04
CA ARG A 136 17.62 -10.18 4.51
C ARG A 136 16.88 -8.85 4.44
N GLU A 137 16.31 -8.51 3.28
CA GLU A 137 15.55 -7.27 3.12
C GLU A 137 14.37 -7.23 4.09
N THR A 138 13.71 -8.37 4.34
CA THR A 138 12.64 -8.47 5.34
C THR A 138 13.15 -8.10 6.74
N ALA A 139 14.28 -8.66 7.16
CA ALA A 139 14.86 -8.36 8.47
C ALA A 139 15.22 -6.88 8.60
N ASP A 140 15.77 -6.28 7.54
CA ASP A 140 16.12 -4.85 7.51
C ASP A 140 14.86 -3.96 7.62
N VAL A 141 13.77 -4.32 6.95
CA VAL A 141 12.47 -3.63 7.06
C VAL A 141 11.92 -3.72 8.48
N VAL A 142 11.95 -4.90 9.10
CA VAL A 142 11.44 -5.11 10.46
C VAL A 142 12.29 -4.35 11.47
N ALA A 143 13.61 -4.33 11.31
CA ALA A 143 14.51 -3.56 12.15
C ALA A 143 14.23 -2.06 12.05
N ALA A 144 14.14 -1.51 10.83
CA ALA A 144 13.84 -0.10 10.61
C ALA A 144 12.48 0.31 11.16
N TRP A 145 11.44 -0.54 11.03
CA TRP A 145 10.13 -0.26 11.63
C TRP A 145 10.22 -0.11 13.15
N ARG A 146 10.94 -1.02 13.83
CA ARG A 146 11.05 -1.04 15.30
C ARG A 146 11.60 0.26 15.88
N GLU A 147 12.47 0.96 15.15
CA GLU A 147 13.01 2.27 15.57
C GLU A 147 11.91 3.32 15.74
N HIS A 148 10.82 3.21 15.00
CA HIS A 148 9.74 4.19 14.97
C HIS A 148 8.47 3.78 15.73
N VAL A 149 8.30 2.49 16.04
CA VAL A 149 7.08 1.95 16.68
C VAL A 149 6.75 2.63 18.01
N GLY A 150 7.74 2.86 18.87
CA GLY A 150 7.54 3.47 20.18
C GLY A 150 6.97 4.89 20.07
N PRO A 151 7.69 5.83 19.41
CA PRO A 151 7.20 7.18 19.16
C PRO A 151 5.85 7.22 18.42
N LEU A 152 5.66 6.34 17.43
CA LEU A 152 4.42 6.26 16.67
C LEU A 152 3.23 5.87 17.57
N ARG A 153 3.37 4.86 18.43
CA ARG A 153 2.30 4.46 19.37
C ARG A 153 1.91 5.58 20.31
N SER A 154 2.89 6.32 20.85
CA SER A 154 2.64 7.48 21.69
C SER A 154 1.90 8.59 20.93
N ALA A 155 2.30 8.87 19.69
CA ALA A 155 1.66 9.88 18.85
C ALA A 155 0.22 9.51 18.49
N VAL A 156 0.00 8.24 18.12
CA VAL A 156 -1.33 7.68 17.80
C VAL A 156 -2.26 7.70 19.01
N ALA A 157 -1.77 7.34 20.20
CA ALA A 157 -2.58 7.40 21.42
C ALA A 157 -3.09 8.82 21.68
N ALA A 158 -2.21 9.82 21.58
CA ALA A 158 -2.60 11.23 21.76
C ALA A 158 -3.58 11.71 20.69
N ALA A 159 -3.34 11.37 19.42
CA ALA A 159 -4.22 11.74 18.31
C ALA A 159 -5.62 11.07 18.43
N ASN A 160 -5.68 9.80 18.85
CA ASN A 160 -6.94 9.11 19.10
C ASN A 160 -7.75 9.79 20.21
N THR A 161 -7.10 10.21 21.31
CA THR A 161 -7.77 10.95 22.38
C THR A 161 -8.24 12.34 21.93
N ALA A 162 -7.46 13.04 21.12
CA ALA A 162 -7.76 14.41 20.72
C ALA A 162 -8.82 14.51 19.62
N CYS A 163 -8.75 13.63 18.61
CA CYS A 163 -9.57 13.70 17.41
C CYS A 163 -10.66 12.61 17.36
N GLY A 164 -10.75 11.76 18.38
CA GLY A 164 -11.65 10.59 18.35
C GLY A 164 -11.29 9.57 17.27
N ALA A 165 -10.05 9.59 16.78
CA ALA A 165 -9.58 8.64 15.79
C ALA A 165 -9.44 7.24 16.40
N ASN A 166 -9.56 6.20 15.56
CA ASN A 166 -9.34 4.80 15.94
C ASN A 166 -8.13 4.23 15.18
N MET A 167 -7.01 4.95 15.20
CA MET A 167 -5.79 4.51 14.53
C MET A 167 -5.11 3.42 15.35
N LYS A 168 -4.66 2.35 14.68
CA LYS A 168 -3.94 1.21 15.28
C LYS A 168 -2.60 1.00 14.58
N VAL A 169 -1.55 0.85 15.39
CA VAL A 169 -0.18 0.68 14.88
C VAL A 169 0.07 -0.78 14.51
N PRO A 170 0.49 -1.09 13.27
CA PRO A 170 0.72 -2.45 12.83
C PRO A 170 1.97 -3.07 13.49
N GLU A 171 1.90 -4.37 13.76
CA GLU A 171 3.04 -5.16 14.21
C GLU A 171 3.71 -5.86 13.02
N LEU A 172 5.02 -5.67 12.87
CA LEU A 172 5.81 -6.31 11.82
C LEU A 172 6.74 -7.37 12.44
N SER A 173 6.85 -8.50 11.76
CA SER A 173 7.77 -9.59 12.09
C SER A 173 8.34 -10.21 10.82
N ASP A 174 9.44 -10.96 10.93
CA ASP A 174 10.05 -11.59 9.74
C ASP A 174 9.19 -12.73 9.16
N LYS A 175 8.27 -13.24 9.98
CA LYS A 175 7.40 -14.39 9.70
C LYS A 175 5.92 -13.98 9.66
N MET A 176 5.61 -12.93 8.90
CA MET A 176 4.21 -12.57 8.65
C MET A 176 3.52 -13.68 7.85
N GLN A 177 2.32 -14.04 8.29
CA GLN A 177 1.46 -15.00 7.62
C GLN A 177 0.10 -14.37 7.39
N ALA A 178 -0.45 -14.60 6.21
CA ALA A 178 -1.80 -14.20 5.87
C ALA A 178 -2.77 -15.38 6.06
N GLN A 179 -4.00 -15.07 6.47
CA GLN A 179 -5.08 -16.03 6.63
C GLN A 179 -6.30 -15.53 5.85
N ALA A 180 -7.01 -16.44 5.21
CA ALA A 180 -8.25 -16.08 4.51
C ALA A 180 -9.35 -15.76 5.53
N ALA A 181 -9.90 -14.55 5.44
CA ALA A 181 -11.09 -14.15 6.18
C ALA A 181 -12.33 -14.87 5.62
N LYS A 182 -13.27 -15.17 6.50
CA LYS A 182 -14.54 -15.81 6.15
C LYS A 182 -15.58 -14.75 5.80
N MET A 183 -16.50 -15.08 4.88
CA MET A 183 -17.65 -14.24 4.54
C MET A 183 -17.29 -12.84 4.03
N VAL A 184 -16.13 -12.69 3.38
CA VAL A 184 -15.72 -11.45 2.72
C VAL A 184 -15.68 -11.62 1.20
N PRO A 185 -15.78 -10.53 0.42
CA PRO A 185 -15.59 -10.59 -1.02
C PRO A 185 -14.23 -11.21 -1.39
N THR A 186 -14.21 -11.97 -2.48
CA THR A 186 -12.99 -12.52 -3.07
C THR A 186 -12.69 -11.82 -4.40
N ALA A 187 -11.44 -11.92 -4.86
CA ALA A 187 -11.04 -11.39 -6.16
C ALA A 187 -10.43 -12.50 -7.03
N ARG A 188 -10.59 -12.38 -8.34
CA ARG A 188 -10.04 -13.35 -9.30
C ARG A 188 -8.51 -13.31 -9.37
N ALA A 189 -7.93 -12.14 -9.14
CA ALA A 189 -6.49 -11.93 -9.18
C ALA A 189 -5.97 -11.51 -7.80
N ALA A 190 -4.73 -11.90 -7.49
CA ALA A 190 -4.02 -11.42 -6.31
C ALA A 190 -3.49 -9.99 -6.54
N CYS A 191 -3.19 -9.28 -5.46
CA CYS A 191 -2.63 -7.93 -5.50
C CYS A 191 -1.31 -7.90 -6.29
N LEU A 192 -1.14 -6.88 -7.13
CA LEU A 192 0.02 -6.75 -8.00
C LEU A 192 1.32 -6.49 -7.20
N LEU A 193 1.22 -5.69 -6.15
CA LEU A 193 2.37 -5.30 -5.30
C LEU A 193 2.75 -6.38 -4.28
N CYS A 194 1.81 -6.81 -3.43
CA CYS A 194 2.12 -7.72 -2.33
C CYS A 194 1.89 -9.20 -2.66
N GLY A 195 1.08 -9.52 -3.67
CA GLY A 195 0.77 -10.91 -4.03
C GLY A 195 -0.28 -11.61 -3.16
N LEU A 196 -0.84 -10.93 -2.15
CA LEU A 196 -1.96 -11.43 -1.35
C LEU A 196 -3.30 -11.27 -2.09
N LYS A 197 -4.24 -12.18 -1.84
CA LYS A 197 -5.62 -12.15 -2.34
C LYS A 197 -6.49 -11.18 -1.54
N ARG A 198 -7.66 -10.84 -2.10
CA ARG A 198 -8.59 -9.88 -1.49
C ARG A 198 -9.09 -10.30 -0.13
N GLU A 199 -9.31 -11.60 0.07
CA GLU A 199 -9.81 -12.19 1.30
C GLU A 199 -8.70 -12.45 2.34
N GLU A 200 -7.43 -12.31 1.98
CA GLU A 200 -6.31 -12.58 2.88
C GLU A 200 -6.10 -11.41 3.85
N ARG A 201 -5.86 -11.73 5.12
CA ARG A 201 -5.66 -10.78 6.22
C ARG A 201 -4.45 -11.17 7.05
N ILE A 202 -3.76 -10.18 7.58
CA ILE A 202 -2.63 -10.33 8.47
C ILE A 202 -3.04 -9.89 9.87
N ALA A 203 -2.88 -10.80 10.83
CA ALA A 203 -3.15 -10.51 12.24
C ALA A 203 -2.31 -9.33 12.73
N LYS A 204 -2.92 -8.45 13.53
CA LYS A 204 -2.28 -7.25 14.11
C LYS A 204 -1.77 -6.23 13.08
N VAL A 205 -2.28 -6.28 11.86
CA VAL A 205 -1.96 -5.32 10.79
C VAL A 205 -3.25 -4.85 10.12
N ASP A 206 -4.08 -5.80 9.70
CA ASP A 206 -5.33 -5.53 9.00
C ASP A 206 -6.47 -5.40 10.01
N PHE A 207 -6.49 -4.30 10.74
CA PHE A 207 -7.53 -3.98 11.72
C PHE A 207 -8.78 -3.43 11.02
N ASP A 208 -9.96 -3.85 11.50
CA ASP A 208 -11.26 -3.27 11.17
C ASP A 208 -11.45 -3.02 9.66
N VAL A 209 -11.15 -4.04 8.84
CA VAL A 209 -11.14 -3.90 7.37
C VAL A 209 -12.55 -3.72 6.84
N GLU A 210 -12.82 -2.54 6.29
CA GLU A 210 -14.01 -2.22 5.50
C GLU A 210 -13.73 -2.50 4.02
N ASP A 211 -14.54 -3.38 3.41
CA ASP A 211 -14.35 -3.87 2.04
C ASP A 211 -15.66 -3.78 1.23
N SER A 212 -16.32 -2.62 1.31
CA SER A 212 -17.66 -2.41 0.74
C SER A 212 -17.65 -1.50 -0.49
N PHE A 213 -16.88 -0.41 -0.47
CA PHE A 213 -16.84 0.61 -1.52
C PHE A 213 -15.41 0.84 -2.05
N GLY A 214 -14.59 -0.22 -2.02
CA GLY A 214 -13.25 -0.21 -2.58
C GLY A 214 -12.20 0.47 -1.69
N GLU A 215 -12.49 0.67 -0.41
CA GLU A 215 -11.56 1.18 0.61
C GLU A 215 -10.42 0.19 0.84
N TRP A 216 -10.73 -1.11 0.79
CA TRP A 216 -9.77 -2.19 0.93
C TRP A 216 -9.15 -2.62 -0.40
N TRP A 217 -9.96 -2.80 -1.44
CA TRP A 217 -9.56 -3.43 -2.70
C TRP A 217 -9.96 -2.58 -3.91
N VAL A 218 -9.05 -2.47 -4.87
CA VAL A 218 -9.27 -1.82 -6.16
C VAL A 218 -9.23 -2.89 -7.24
N GLU A 219 -10.32 -3.01 -8.00
CA GLU A 219 -10.44 -4.03 -9.04
C GLU A 219 -9.31 -3.91 -10.06
N HIS A 220 -8.83 -5.05 -10.56
CA HIS A 220 -7.65 -5.16 -11.44
C HIS A 220 -6.31 -4.69 -10.85
N TRP A 221 -6.27 -4.23 -9.60
CA TRP A 221 -5.03 -3.79 -8.94
C TRP A 221 -4.67 -4.59 -7.69
N GLY A 222 -5.60 -4.68 -6.75
CA GLY A 222 -5.35 -5.25 -5.42
C GLY A 222 -5.63 -4.29 -4.29
N HIS A 223 -4.93 -4.47 -3.17
CA HIS A 223 -5.12 -3.65 -1.98
C HIS A 223 -4.93 -2.16 -2.27
N ARG A 224 -5.86 -1.31 -1.81
CA ARG A 224 -5.82 0.14 -2.05
C ARG A 224 -4.54 0.78 -1.52
N ALA A 225 -4.12 0.42 -0.31
CA ALA A 225 -2.86 0.93 0.26
C ALA A 225 -1.64 0.54 -0.60
N CYS A 226 -1.66 -0.65 -1.22
CA CYS A 226 -0.62 -1.06 -2.16
C CYS A 226 -0.66 -0.27 -3.48
N LYS A 227 -1.86 0.09 -3.97
CA LYS A 227 -2.01 1.03 -5.12
C LYS A 227 -1.40 2.37 -4.80
N ASN A 228 -1.79 2.95 -3.67
CA ASN A 228 -1.32 4.28 -3.27
C ASN A 228 0.20 4.29 -3.10
N PHE A 229 0.76 3.31 -2.40
CA PHE A 229 2.21 3.15 -2.26
C PHE A 229 2.93 3.07 -3.61
N TRP A 230 2.38 2.30 -4.56
CA TRP A 230 2.96 2.18 -5.88
C TRP A 230 2.97 3.54 -6.60
N LEU A 231 1.80 4.19 -6.71
CA LEU A 231 1.67 5.47 -7.41
C LEU A 231 2.59 6.54 -6.83
N GLU A 232 2.79 6.54 -5.52
CA GLU A 232 3.63 7.51 -4.83
C GLU A 232 5.14 7.23 -5.01
N HIS A 233 5.54 5.98 -5.22
CA HIS A 233 6.96 5.59 -5.16
C HIS A 233 7.48 4.85 -6.40
N GLU A 234 6.67 4.73 -7.45
CA GLU A 234 7.00 4.00 -8.68
C GLU A 234 8.32 4.49 -9.31
N GLN A 235 8.53 5.81 -9.39
CA GLN A 235 9.75 6.37 -9.97
C GLN A 235 11.01 5.91 -9.22
N ARG A 236 10.96 5.89 -7.88
CA ARG A 236 12.05 5.39 -7.03
C ARG A 236 12.23 3.88 -7.21
N LEU A 237 11.14 3.12 -7.26
CA LEU A 237 11.16 1.67 -7.43
C LEU A 237 11.74 1.23 -8.78
N ARG A 238 11.58 2.05 -9.84
CA ARG A 238 12.12 1.77 -11.18
C ARG A 238 13.61 2.10 -11.32
N GLN A 239 14.18 2.88 -10.41
CA GLN A 239 15.60 3.28 -10.43
C GLN A 239 16.51 2.32 -9.63
N ARG A 240 15.95 1.35 -8.93
CA ARG A 240 16.65 0.37 -8.08
C ARG A 240 16.90 -0.94 -8.83
#